data_AF-A0A930F8C1-F1
#
_entry.id   AF-A0A930F8C1-F1
#
_cell.length_a   1.000
_cell.length_b   1.000
_cell.length_c   1.000
_cell.angle_alpha   90.00
_cell.angle_beta   90.00
_cell.angle_gamma   90.00
#
_symmetry.space_group_name_H-M   'P 1'
#
loop_
_entity.id
_entity.type
_entity.pdbx_description
1 polymer ?
#
loop_
_entity_poly.entity_id
_entity_poly.type
_entity_poly.pdbx_seq_one_letter_code
_entity_poly.pdbx_strand_id
1 'polypeptide(L)'
;QNRTFSAKVFYTEGYRLRLMLDQMKSRFDLVPDVYKRMYEYDKENHTVYCETLYYYELKNHSVIETAQELFTHRNTIVYRLRKIKDMFHIDDAHESEKLIRLISLSLCLIQMNQDDIVLEHMHASDIFGK
;
A
#
# COMPACT_ATOMS: atom_id res chain seq x y z
N GLN A 1 -13.53 -23.99 -35.20
CA GLN A 1 -12.60 -23.81 -34.07
C GLN A 1 -12.41 -22.30 -33.87
N ASN A 2 -13.19 -21.67 -32.99
CA ASN A 2 -13.03 -20.26 -32.63
C ASN A 2 -12.34 -20.20 -31.27
N ARG A 3 -11.05 -19.84 -31.24
CA ARG A 3 -10.37 -19.45 -30.00
C ARG A 3 -10.71 -17.99 -29.74
N THR A 4 -11.67 -17.73 -28.86
CA THR A 4 -11.96 -16.40 -28.33
C THR A 4 -10.75 -15.97 -27.50
N PHE A 5 -9.98 -15.02 -28.03
CA PHE A 5 -8.93 -14.33 -27.28
C PHE A 5 -9.61 -13.38 -26.30
N SER A 6 -9.79 -13.84 -25.06
CA SER A 6 -10.25 -13.02 -23.94
C SER A 6 -9.07 -12.17 -23.47
N ALA A 7 -8.76 -11.10 -24.22
CA ALA A 7 -7.96 -10.03 -23.67
C ALA A 7 -8.82 -9.35 -22.60
N LYS A 8 -8.58 -9.68 -21.33
CA LYS A 8 -9.11 -8.89 -20.20
C LYS A 8 -8.65 -7.46 -20.42
N VAL A 9 -9.57 -6.60 -20.84
CA VAL A 9 -9.36 -5.17 -20.93
C VAL A 9 -9.27 -4.65 -19.50
N PHE A 10 -8.05 -4.55 -18.96
CA PHE A 10 -7.82 -3.87 -17.69
C PHE A 10 -8.03 -2.38 -17.91
N TYR A 11 -8.81 -1.75 -17.02
CA TYR A 11 -9.16 -0.34 -17.08
C TYR A 11 -7.89 0.53 -17.21
N THR A 12 -7.92 1.47 -18.15
CA THR A 12 -6.80 2.33 -18.53
C THR A 12 -6.27 3.21 -17.39
N GLU A 13 -7.04 3.40 -16.32
CA GLU A 13 -6.68 4.24 -15.17
C GLU A 13 -5.68 3.58 -14.22
N GLY A 14 -5.88 2.31 -13.84
CA GLY A 14 -4.94 1.59 -12.96
C GLY A 14 -3.56 1.44 -13.61
N TYR A 15 -3.53 1.23 -14.93
CA TYR A 15 -2.27 1.17 -15.69
C TYR A 15 -1.56 2.53 -15.78
N ARG A 16 -2.30 3.65 -15.77
CA ARG A 16 -1.70 4.99 -15.74
C ARG A 16 -1.04 5.27 -14.40
N LEU A 17 -1.72 4.96 -13.29
CA LEU A 17 -1.15 5.12 -11.95
C LEU A 17 0.11 4.27 -11.78
N ARG A 18 0.09 3.02 -12.29
CA ARG A 18 1.28 2.17 -12.39
C ARG A 18 2.44 2.87 -13.10
N LEU A 19 2.21 3.37 -14.30
CA LEU A 19 3.26 4.01 -15.09
C LEU A 19 3.80 5.27 -14.39
N MET A 20 2.94 6.03 -13.71
CA MET A 20 3.34 7.19 -12.91
C MET A 20 4.21 6.77 -11.72
N LEU A 21 3.81 5.74 -10.97
CA LEU A 21 4.58 5.24 -9.83
C LEU A 21 5.92 4.63 -10.25
N ASP A 22 5.96 3.89 -11.37
CA ASP A 22 7.22 3.33 -11.90
C ASP A 22 8.19 4.44 -12.34
N GLN A 23 7.69 5.55 -12.90
CA GLN A 23 8.51 6.73 -13.18
C GLN A 23 9.03 7.39 -11.89
N MET A 24 8.24 7.33 -10.81
CA MET A 24 8.57 7.91 -9.51
C MET A 24 9.41 6.99 -8.62
N LYS A 25 9.68 5.73 -8.99
CA LYS A 25 10.51 4.82 -8.16
C LYS A 25 11.90 5.39 -7.85
N SER A 26 12.45 6.16 -8.78
CA SER A 26 13.75 6.85 -8.61
C SER A 26 13.68 8.04 -7.65
N ARG A 27 12.47 8.49 -7.29
CA ARG A 27 12.19 9.65 -6.44
C ARG A 27 11.89 9.23 -5.00
N PHE A 28 12.56 8.19 -4.51
CA PHE A 28 12.43 7.75 -3.11
C PHE A 28 12.84 8.85 -2.11
N ASP A 29 13.59 9.87 -2.55
CA ASP A 29 13.86 11.08 -1.77
C ASP A 29 12.60 11.82 -1.33
N LEU A 30 11.51 11.74 -2.10
CA LEU A 30 10.22 12.37 -1.81
C LEU A 30 9.42 11.65 -0.71
N VAL A 31 9.78 10.42 -0.36
CA VAL A 31 9.10 9.65 0.69
C VAL A 31 9.46 10.27 2.05
N PRO A 32 8.49 10.62 2.92
CA PRO A 32 8.78 11.10 4.26
C PRO A 32 9.64 10.09 5.05
N ASP A 33 10.60 10.59 5.81
CA ASP A 33 11.63 9.75 6.46
C ASP A 33 11.04 8.69 7.40
N VAL A 34 9.86 8.93 7.97
CA VAL A 34 9.16 7.94 8.79
C VAL A 34 8.84 6.66 8.02
N TYR A 35 8.39 6.76 6.77
CA TYR A 35 8.10 5.60 5.92
C TYR A 35 9.38 4.95 5.40
N LYS A 36 10.43 5.74 5.12
CA LYS A 36 11.76 5.20 4.77
C LYS A 36 12.33 4.34 5.90
N ARG A 37 12.23 4.79 7.15
CA ARG A 37 12.64 4.01 8.34
C ARG A 37 11.85 2.70 8.47
N MET A 38 10.54 2.74 8.21
CA MET A 38 9.71 1.54 8.24
C MET A 38 10.05 0.56 7.11
N TYR A 39 10.34 1.07 5.91
CA TYR A 39 10.85 0.28 4.78
C TYR A 39 12.17 -0.43 5.11
N GLU A 40 13.16 0.26 5.67
CA GLU A 40 14.42 -0.40 6.04
C GLU A 40 14.20 -1.41 7.17
N TYR A 41 13.33 -1.09 8.14
CA TYR A 41 13.00 -2.02 9.21
C TYR A 41 12.36 -3.32 8.67
N ASP A 42 11.42 -3.22 7.72
CA ASP A 42 10.82 -4.38 7.07
C ASP A 42 11.87 -5.24 6.36
N LYS A 43 12.83 -4.62 5.68
CA LYS A 43 13.93 -5.33 5.01
C LYS A 43 14.87 -6.04 5.98
N GLU A 44 15.27 -5.36 7.05
CA GLU A 44 16.22 -5.89 8.03
C GLU A 44 15.62 -6.98 8.92
N ASN A 45 14.33 -6.86 9.23
CA ASN A 45 13.66 -7.73 10.21
C ASN A 45 12.65 -8.69 9.60
N HIS A 46 12.48 -8.67 8.27
CA HIS A 46 11.49 -9.44 7.53
C HIS A 46 10.07 -9.25 8.06
N THR A 47 9.76 -8.02 8.49
CA THR A 47 8.39 -7.62 8.83
C THR A 47 7.64 -7.13 7.58
N VAL A 48 6.34 -6.89 7.73
CA VAL A 48 5.45 -6.45 6.64
C VAL A 48 4.60 -5.26 7.09
N TYR A 49 5.23 -4.30 7.77
CA TYR A 49 4.57 -3.13 8.34
C TYR A 49 4.14 -2.14 7.26
N CYS A 50 4.95 -1.92 6.22
CA CYS A 50 4.59 -1.11 5.06
C CYS A 50 3.32 -1.64 4.39
N GLU A 51 3.28 -2.94 4.10
CA GLU A 51 2.12 -3.61 3.49
C GLU A 51 0.90 -3.55 4.41
N THR A 52 1.08 -3.82 5.70
CA THR A 52 -0.02 -3.79 6.67
C THR A 52 -0.63 -2.39 6.77
N LEU A 53 0.20 -1.35 6.84
CA LEU A 53 -0.30 0.02 6.89
C LEU A 53 -0.94 0.43 5.56
N TYR A 54 -0.38 0.02 4.43
CA TYR A 54 -0.93 0.29 3.10
C TYR A 54 -2.38 -0.19 2.98
N TYR A 55 -2.64 -1.46 3.30
CA TYR A 55 -4.00 -1.99 3.25
C TYR A 55 -4.89 -1.42 4.35
N TYR A 56 -4.33 -1.07 5.51
CA TYR A 56 -5.11 -0.41 6.55
C TYR A 56 -5.64 0.96 6.09
N GLU A 57 -4.81 1.76 5.43
CA GLU A 57 -5.21 3.04 4.83
C GLU A 57 -6.21 2.84 3.69
N LEU A 58 -5.96 1.85 2.82
CA LEU A 58 -6.82 1.56 1.66
C LEU A 58 -8.21 1.08 2.08
N LYS A 59 -8.32 0.34 3.18
CA LYS A 59 -9.58 -0.14 3.75
C LYS A 59 -10.17 0.82 4.79
N ASN A 60 -9.87 2.12 4.69
CA ASN A 60 -10.44 3.15 5.57
C ASN A 60 -10.31 2.81 7.06
N HIS A 61 -9.12 2.37 7.47
CA HIS A 61 -8.78 2.02 8.85
C HIS A 61 -9.59 0.84 9.44
N SER A 62 -10.14 -0.02 8.58
CA SER A 62 -10.86 -1.23 8.96
C SER A 62 -9.93 -2.41 9.22
N VAL A 63 -9.67 -2.70 10.49
CA VAL A 63 -8.84 -3.85 10.92
C VAL A 63 -9.36 -5.18 10.36
N ILE A 64 -10.69 -5.33 10.24
CA ILE A 64 -11.32 -6.56 9.77
C ILE A 64 -11.06 -6.74 8.27
N GLU A 65 -11.28 -5.70 7.46
CA GLU A 65 -11.06 -5.77 6.02
C GLU A 65 -9.58 -5.88 5.68
N THR A 66 -8.69 -5.20 6.42
CA THR A 66 -7.24 -5.39 6.29
C THR A 66 -6.82 -6.83 6.61
N ALA A 67 -7.41 -7.45 7.64
CA ALA A 67 -7.11 -8.83 7.99
C ALA A 67 -7.55 -9.81 6.90
N GLN A 68 -8.70 -9.56 6.28
CA GLN A 68 -9.20 -10.34 5.15
C GLN A 68 -8.29 -10.23 3.94
N GLU A 69 -7.86 -9.00 3.60
CA GLU A 69 -6.97 -8.75 2.46
C GLU A 69 -5.61 -9.41 2.64
N LEU A 70 -5.06 -9.35 3.87
CA LEU A 70 -3.77 -9.96 4.20
C LEU A 70 -3.85 -11.44 4.57
N PHE A 71 -5.02 -12.06 4.38
CA PHE A 71 -5.28 -13.46 4.73
C PHE A 71 -4.76 -13.85 6.12
N THR A 72 -4.93 -12.96 7.09
CA THR A 72 -4.42 -13.11 8.46
C THR A 72 -5.49 -12.86 9.50
N HIS A 73 -5.15 -13.07 10.77
CA HIS A 73 -6.08 -12.83 11.87
C HIS A 73 -6.09 -11.34 12.27
N ARG A 74 -7.25 -10.80 12.64
CA ARG A 74 -7.38 -9.41 13.11
C ARG A 74 -6.42 -9.04 14.24
N ASN A 75 -6.11 -9.98 15.14
CA ASN A 75 -5.17 -9.73 16.24
C ASN A 75 -3.74 -9.50 15.73
N THR A 76 -3.35 -10.14 14.63
CA THR A 76 -2.07 -9.90 13.96
C THR A 76 -2.03 -8.48 13.41
N ILE A 77 -3.11 -8.01 12.78
CA ILE A 77 -3.22 -6.63 12.31
C ILE A 77 -3.09 -5.64 13.47
N VAL A 78 -3.87 -5.82 14.54
CA VAL A 78 -3.81 -4.97 15.74
C VAL A 78 -2.40 -4.94 16.34
N TYR A 79 -1.74 -6.09 16.41
CA TYR A 79 -0.37 -6.18 16.90
C TYR A 79 0.61 -5.39 16.02
N ARG A 80 0.53 -5.55 14.69
CA ARG A 80 1.39 -4.82 13.74
C ARG A 80 1.12 -3.32 13.79
N LEU A 81 -0.13 -2.88 13.81
CA LEU A 81 -0.49 -1.46 13.95
C LEU A 81 0.02 -0.85 15.25
N ARG A 82 -0.04 -1.60 16.36
CA ARG A 82 0.58 -1.16 17.63
C ARG A 82 2.08 -0.97 17.50
N LYS A 83 2.78 -1.94 16.89
CA LYS A 83 4.22 -1.82 16.65
C LYS A 83 4.56 -0.64 15.74
N ILE A 84 3.75 -0.40 14.71
CA ILE A 84 3.92 0.73 13.81
C ILE A 84 3.84 2.05 14.57
N LYS A 85 2.78 2.22 15.38
CA LYS A 85 2.58 3.39 16.24
C LYS A 85 3.72 3.58 17.24
N ASP A 86 4.10 2.52 17.95
CA ASP A 86 5.10 2.60 19.02
C ASP A 86 6.51 2.91 18.47
N MET A 87 6.87 2.37 17.31
CA MET A 87 8.23 2.43 16.76
C MET A 87 8.45 3.58 15.78
N PHE A 88 7.44 3.92 14.99
CA PHE A 88 7.56 4.94 13.94
C PHE A 88 6.79 6.22 14.28
N HIS A 89 5.98 6.21 15.35
CA HIS A 89 5.14 7.34 15.76
C HIS A 89 4.17 7.77 14.64
N ILE A 90 3.67 6.79 13.89
CA ILE A 90 2.61 6.99 12.92
C ILE A 90 1.29 6.78 13.66
N ASP A 91 0.57 7.88 13.88
CA ASP A 91 -0.78 7.92 14.44
C ASP A 91 -1.83 8.08 13.33
N ASP A 92 -3.11 8.00 13.72
CA ASP A 92 -4.24 8.28 12.83
C ASP A 92 -4.10 9.71 12.27
N ALA A 93 -3.80 9.80 10.98
CA ALA A 93 -3.55 11.07 10.31
C ALA A 93 -4.80 11.56 9.57
N HIS A 94 -4.90 12.88 9.38
CA HIS A 94 -6.03 13.50 8.72
C HIS A 94 -6.29 12.90 7.32
N GLU A 95 -7.57 12.84 6.92
CA GLU A 95 -7.98 12.29 5.62
C GLU A 95 -7.33 13.04 4.45
N SER A 96 -7.08 14.35 4.62
CA SER A 96 -6.38 15.19 3.64
C SER A 96 -4.96 14.71 3.30
N GLU A 97 -4.34 13.92 4.18
CA GLU A 97 -2.98 13.39 3.99
C GLU A 97 -2.97 11.96 3.43
N LYS A 98 -4.13 11.30 3.33
CA LYS A 98 -4.24 9.89 2.94
C LYS A 98 -3.55 9.59 1.61
N LEU A 99 -3.74 10.45 0.61
CA LEU A 99 -3.11 10.29 -0.70
C LEU A 99 -1.57 10.27 -0.59
N ILE A 100 -0.99 11.18 0.19
CA ILE A 100 0.47 11.26 0.38
C ILE A 100 0.97 10.00 1.10
N ARG A 101 0.24 9.50 2.10
CA ARG A 101 0.58 8.25 2.81
C ARG A 101 0.53 7.05 1.88
N LEU A 102 -0.55 6.90 1.10
CA LEU A 102 -0.70 5.81 0.14
C LEU A 102 0.41 5.83 -0.93
N ILE A 103 0.76 7.01 -1.48
CA ILE A 103 1.88 7.14 -2.43
C ILE A 103 3.21 6.77 -1.76
N SER A 104 3.45 7.25 -0.54
CA SER A 104 4.68 6.95 0.21
C SER A 104 4.85 5.46 0.47
N LEU A 105 3.79 4.78 0.90
CA LEU A 105 3.76 3.34 1.14
C LEU A 105 3.89 2.55 -0.17
N SER A 106 3.25 3.01 -1.25
CA SER A 106 3.37 2.38 -2.57
C SER A 106 4.81 2.42 -3.09
N LEU A 107 5.49 3.55 -2.94
CA LEU A 107 6.90 3.67 -3.31
C LEU A 107 7.80 2.76 -2.46
N CYS A 108 7.50 2.58 -1.16
CA CYS A 108 8.20 1.62 -0.31
C CYS A 108 8.02 0.18 -0.81
N LEU A 109 6.78 -0.22 -1.12
CA LEU A 109 6.45 -1.57 -1.61
C LEU A 109 7.10 -1.85 -2.98
N ILE A 110 7.03 -0.89 -3.90
CA ILE A 110 7.71 -0.98 -5.21
C ILE A 110 9.22 -1.15 -5.03
N GLN A 111 9.84 -0.42 -4.10
CA GLN A 111 11.27 -0.53 -3.80
C GLN A 111 11.65 -1.90 -3.19
N MET A 112 10.67 -2.64 -2.64
CA MET A 112 10.82 -4.02 -2.17
C MET A 112 10.48 -5.07 -3.25
N ASN A 113 10.22 -4.65 -4.50
CA ASN A 113 9.71 -5.50 -5.58
C ASN A 113 8.37 -6.16 -5.26
N GLN A 114 7.52 -5.48 -4.48
CA GLN A 114 6.15 -5.87 -4.17
C GLN A 114 5.17 -4.94 -4.90
N ASP A 115 5.41 -4.69 -6.19
CA ASP A 115 4.58 -3.81 -6.99
C ASP A 115 3.19 -4.40 -7.25
N ASP A 116 3.07 -5.73 -7.30
CA ASP A 116 1.80 -6.46 -7.40
C ASP A 116 0.75 -6.01 -6.36
N ILE A 117 1.16 -5.83 -5.10
CA ILE A 117 0.31 -5.35 -4.00
C ILE A 117 -0.34 -4.00 -4.32
N VAL A 118 0.44 -3.08 -4.90
CA VAL A 118 -0.03 -1.74 -5.26
C VAL A 118 -0.96 -1.83 -6.48
N LEU A 119 -0.64 -2.72 -7.42
CA LEU A 119 -1.27 -2.79 -8.74
C LEU A 119 -2.61 -3.49 -8.76
N GLU A 120 -2.80 -4.49 -7.91
CA GLU A 120 -4.04 -5.27 -7.93
C GLU A 120 -5.18 -4.54 -7.23
N HIS A 121 -4.90 -3.63 -6.29
CA HIS A 121 -5.90 -3.15 -5.33
C HIS A 121 -6.01 -1.61 -5.24
N MET A 122 -5.17 -0.84 -5.94
CA MET A 122 -5.31 0.62 -5.98
C MET A 122 -6.25 1.04 -7.12
N HIS A 123 -7.56 1.11 -6.85
CA HIS A 123 -8.49 1.78 -7.75
C HIS A 123 -8.70 3.24 -7.35
N ALA A 124 -8.93 4.11 -8.33
CA ALA A 124 -9.27 5.51 -8.08
C ALA A 124 -10.51 5.63 -7.17
N SER A 125 -11.44 4.68 -7.22
CA SER A 125 -12.59 4.59 -6.32
C SER A 125 -12.23 4.31 -4.86
N ASP A 126 -11.07 3.73 -4.56
CA ASP A 126 -10.63 3.46 -3.18
C ASP A 126 -9.95 4.70 -2.57
N ILE A 127 -9.38 5.54 -3.42
CA ILE A 127 -8.74 6.82 -3.05
C ILE A 127 -9.78 7.95 -3.00
N PHE A 128 -10.69 8.00 -3.97
CA PHE A 128 -11.67 9.05 -4.19
C PHE A 128 -13.12 8.58 -3.97
N GLY A 129 -13.29 7.44 -3.29
CA GLY A 129 -14.60 6.92 -2.91
C GLY A 129 -15.38 7.93 -2.09
N LYS A 130 -16.67 8.06 -2.42
CA LYS A 130 -17.63 9.08 -1.95
C LYS A 130 -17.56 9.40 -0.45
#